data_AF-A0A1G8C2C8-F1
#
_entry.id   AF-A0A1G8C2C8-F1
#
_cell.length_a   1.000
_cell.length_b   1.000
_cell.length_c   1.000
_cell.angle_alpha   90.00
_cell.angle_beta   90.00
_cell.angle_gamma   90.00
#
_symmetry.space_group_name_H-M   'P 1'
#
loop_
_entity.id
_entity.type
_entity.pdbx_description
1 polymer ?
#
loop_
_entity_poly.entity_id
_entity_poly.type
_entity_poly.pdbx_seq_one_letter_code
_entity_poly.pdbx_strand_id
1 'polypeptide(L)'
;MERYRLPIPIQSYSYTAPNISVFYPQVTLVDPLHEQKINHSILRKIDSLFLQIKEMGYFEPGSTELIGDFEMKNNQRGIISFTFSLFANMPGLAHPVELLDSLTADAQSGEIYELSDLFKTSSGYEQIINKLIEQQIQERDIPLLDNYPGISPDQKYYIADKTLVIYFDKYEITPGYAGFPMFPIPAYQLEDFVTDDSPLYILSM
;
A
#
# COMPACT_ATOMS: atom_id res chain seq x y z
N MET A 1 24.41 -1.92 15.18
CA MET A 1 23.76 -0.78 15.88
C MET A 1 22.37 -1.24 16.26
N GLU A 2 21.98 -1.12 17.52
CA GLU A 2 20.64 -1.50 17.97
C GLU A 2 19.57 -0.73 17.18
N ARG A 3 18.74 -1.47 16.42
CA ARG A 3 17.55 -0.94 15.72
C ARG A 3 16.32 -0.91 16.64
N TYR A 4 16.51 -0.84 17.96
CA TYR A 4 15.41 -0.60 18.88
C TYR A 4 15.00 0.86 18.76
N ARG A 5 14.03 1.09 17.87
CA ARG A 5 13.41 2.40 17.65
C ARG A 5 12.00 2.35 18.20
N LEU A 6 11.68 3.34 19.01
CA LEU A 6 10.31 3.61 19.39
C LEU A 6 9.48 3.87 18.11
N PRO A 7 8.17 3.57 18.13
CA PRO A 7 7.28 3.93 17.04
C PRO A 7 7.40 5.42 16.71
N ILE A 8 7.41 5.73 15.41
CA ILE A 8 7.48 7.08 14.89
C ILE A 8 6.19 7.84 15.25
N PRO A 9 6.27 9.07 15.78
CA PRO A 9 5.09 9.90 15.97
C PRO A 9 4.41 10.17 14.62
N ILE A 10 3.11 9.90 14.57
CA ILE A 10 2.27 10.12 13.39
C ILE A 10 1.11 11.01 13.81
N GLN A 11 0.88 12.07 13.05
CA GLN A 11 -0.26 12.96 13.22
C GLN A 11 -1.17 12.87 12.01
N SER A 12 -2.47 12.78 12.27
CA SER A 12 -3.49 12.83 11.23
C SER A 12 -3.80 14.27 10.85
N TYR A 13 -3.78 14.54 9.55
CA TYR A 13 -4.23 15.77 8.93
C TYR A 13 -5.41 15.47 8.01
N SER A 14 -6.11 16.51 7.57
CA SER A 14 -7.27 16.36 6.69
C SER A 14 -7.42 17.51 5.70
N TYR A 15 -7.93 17.18 4.52
CA TYR A 15 -8.53 18.15 3.60
C TYR A 15 -10.06 18.02 3.70
N THR A 16 -10.73 19.12 4.05
CA THR A 16 -12.19 19.15 4.19
C THR A 16 -12.79 20.25 3.33
N ALA A 17 -13.84 19.92 2.59
CA ALA A 17 -14.68 20.85 1.85
C ALA A 17 -16.13 20.30 1.82
N PRO A 18 -17.13 21.03 1.31
CA PRO A 18 -18.45 20.44 1.11
C PRO A 18 -18.35 19.13 0.31
N ASN A 19 -18.92 18.04 0.86
CA ASN A 19 -18.86 16.67 0.33
C ASN A 19 -17.45 16.05 0.19
N ILE A 20 -16.41 16.66 0.75
CA ILE A 20 -15.04 16.14 0.70
C ILE A 20 -14.48 16.02 2.12
N SER A 21 -14.04 14.82 2.48
CA SER A 21 -13.31 14.53 3.72
C SER A 21 -12.20 13.53 3.44
N VAL A 22 -10.95 13.99 3.37
CA VAL A 22 -9.80 13.13 3.09
C VAL A 22 -8.79 13.28 4.23
N PHE A 23 -8.57 12.21 4.99
CA PHE A 23 -7.57 12.12 6.04
C PHE A 23 -6.26 11.54 5.51
N TYR A 24 -5.14 12.04 6.03
CA TYR A 24 -3.81 11.53 5.68
C TYR A 24 -2.82 11.66 6.84
N PRO A 25 -1.79 10.80 6.88
CA PRO A 25 -0.76 10.87 7.92
C PRO A 25 0.33 11.87 7.55
N GLN A 26 0.91 12.50 8.57
CA GLN A 26 2.26 13.04 8.51
C GLN A 26 3.10 12.42 9.62
N VAL A 27 4.34 12.06 9.27
CA VAL A 27 5.34 11.59 10.23
C VAL A 27 6.12 12.78 10.79
N THR A 28 6.57 12.64 12.04
CA THR A 28 7.55 13.57 12.64
C THR A 28 8.86 12.84 12.89
N LEU A 29 9.93 13.25 12.23
CA LEU A 29 11.25 12.62 12.31
C LEU A 29 12.30 13.59 12.87
N VAL A 30 13.39 13.03 13.39
CA VAL A 30 14.53 13.82 13.88
C VAL A 30 15.27 14.50 12.72
N ASP A 31 15.33 13.85 11.56
CA ASP A 31 15.95 14.39 10.35
C ASP A 31 14.89 15.08 9.47
N PRO A 32 14.95 16.42 9.29
CA PRO A 32 13.97 17.15 8.51
C PRO A 32 13.95 16.79 7.02
N LEU A 33 15.06 16.33 6.46
CA LEU A 33 15.13 15.95 5.04
C LEU A 33 14.41 14.63 4.80
N HIS A 34 14.61 13.65 5.69
CA HIS A 34 13.88 12.39 5.62
C HIS A 34 12.38 12.59 5.90
N GLU A 35 12.05 13.46 6.87
CA GLU A 35 10.66 13.83 7.17
C GLU A 35 9.96 14.41 5.95
N GLN A 36 10.58 15.41 5.31
CA GLN A 36 10.03 16.04 4.12
C GLN A 36 9.86 15.05 2.97
N LYS A 37 10.84 14.18 2.74
CA LYS A 37 10.80 13.18 1.65
C LYS A 37 9.65 12.19 1.84
N ILE A 38 9.46 11.69 3.07
CA ILE A 38 8.37 10.75 3.38
C ILE A 38 7.01 11.45 3.30
N ASN A 39 6.84 12.60 3.96
CA ASN A 39 5.58 13.34 3.95
C ASN A 39 5.17 13.78 2.54
N HIS A 40 6.13 14.18 1.70
CA HIS A 40 5.87 14.50 0.30
C HIS A 40 5.45 13.28 -0.52
N SER A 41 6.06 12.11 -0.25
CA SER A 41 5.70 10.86 -0.92
C SER A 41 4.29 10.38 -0.53
N ILE A 42 3.88 10.57 0.73
CA ILE A 42 2.51 10.34 1.20
C ILE A 42 1.53 11.22 0.42
N LEU A 43 1.78 12.52 0.33
CA LEU A 43 0.92 13.44 -0.42
C LEU A 43 0.81 13.06 -1.90
N ARG A 44 1.92 12.66 -2.54
CA ARG A 44 1.90 12.18 -3.94
C ARG A 44 1.02 10.96 -4.15
N LYS A 45 0.98 10.03 -3.19
CA LYS A 45 0.11 8.85 -3.26
C LYS A 45 -1.36 9.25 -3.23
N ILE A 46 -1.72 10.19 -2.35
CA ILE A 46 -3.08 10.73 -2.26
C ILE A 46 -3.46 11.52 -3.52
N ASP A 47 -2.55 12.36 -4.03
CA ASP A 47 -2.75 13.12 -5.27
C ASP A 47 -2.95 12.19 -6.47
N SER A 48 -2.22 11.07 -6.52
CA SER A 48 -2.38 10.05 -7.57
C SER A 48 -3.75 9.39 -7.52
N LEU A 49 -4.25 9.03 -6.33
CA LEU A 49 -5.60 8.50 -6.16
C LEU A 49 -6.64 9.51 -6.64
N PHE A 50 -6.51 10.78 -6.25
CA PHE A 50 -7.41 11.84 -6.70
C PHE A 50 -7.38 12.05 -8.21
N LEU A 51 -6.19 12.01 -8.83
CA LEU A 51 -6.05 12.10 -10.28
C LEU A 51 -6.77 10.95 -10.99
N GLN A 52 -6.65 9.71 -10.49
CA GLN A 52 -7.36 8.56 -11.02
C GLN A 52 -8.89 8.72 -10.94
N ILE A 53 -9.42 9.18 -9.79
CA ILE A 53 -10.86 9.50 -9.63
C ILE A 53 -11.32 10.51 -10.70
N LYS A 54 -10.51 11.54 -10.93
CA LYS A 54 -10.81 12.57 -11.92
C LYS A 54 -10.76 12.01 -13.36
N GLU A 55 -9.77 11.20 -13.70
CA GLU A 55 -9.61 10.60 -15.02
C GLU A 55 -10.72 9.59 -15.34
N MET A 56 -11.23 8.88 -14.33
CA MET A 56 -12.42 8.02 -14.46
C MET A 56 -13.73 8.83 -14.61
N GLY A 57 -13.69 10.16 -14.49
CA GLY A 57 -14.85 11.02 -14.60
C GLY A 57 -15.75 11.01 -13.35
N TYR A 58 -15.23 10.63 -12.19
CA TYR A 58 -15.97 10.57 -10.92
C TYR A 58 -15.87 11.86 -10.09
N PHE A 59 -15.24 12.91 -10.61
CA PHE A 59 -15.04 14.16 -9.86
C PHE A 59 -15.71 15.37 -10.51
N GLU A 60 -16.68 15.94 -9.82
CA GLU A 60 -17.27 17.25 -10.10
C GLU A 60 -17.28 18.11 -8.82
N PRO A 61 -16.67 19.31 -8.83
CA PRO A 61 -16.60 20.18 -7.66
C PRO A 61 -17.97 20.48 -7.05
N GLY A 62 -18.12 20.19 -5.75
CA GLY A 62 -19.35 20.44 -4.99
C GLY A 62 -20.48 19.42 -5.20
N SER A 63 -20.30 18.47 -6.14
CA SER A 63 -21.28 17.43 -6.47
C SER A 63 -20.84 16.06 -5.97
N THR A 64 -19.59 15.67 -6.27
CA THR A 64 -19.03 14.38 -5.85
C THR A 64 -18.83 14.32 -4.34
N GLU A 65 -19.31 13.24 -3.72
CA GLU A 65 -18.88 12.83 -2.39
C GLU A 65 -17.52 12.12 -2.48
N LEU A 66 -16.53 12.65 -1.78
CA LEU A 66 -15.17 12.13 -1.76
C LEU A 66 -14.73 11.87 -0.31
N ILE A 67 -14.53 10.60 0.03
CA ILE A 67 -14.11 10.17 1.37
C ILE A 67 -12.79 9.44 1.22
N GLY A 68 -11.76 9.92 1.92
CA GLY A 68 -10.45 9.29 1.91
C GLY A 68 -9.93 9.06 3.32
N ASP A 69 -9.33 7.90 3.52
CA ASP A 69 -8.80 7.47 4.81
C ASP A 69 -7.40 6.86 4.62
N PHE A 70 -6.71 6.66 5.73
CA PHE A 70 -5.46 5.93 5.74
C PHE A 70 -5.43 4.95 6.91
N GLU A 71 -4.68 3.86 6.73
CA GLU A 71 -4.39 2.91 7.79
C GLU A 71 -2.89 2.74 7.95
N MET A 72 -2.42 2.78 9.20
CA MET A 72 -1.05 2.41 9.54
C MET A 72 -0.95 0.90 9.65
N LYS A 73 -0.22 0.28 8.73
CA LYS A 73 0.00 -1.16 8.67
C LYS A 73 1.24 -1.59 9.45
N ASN A 74 2.27 -0.75 9.49
CA ASN A 74 3.46 -0.96 10.32
C ASN A 74 4.06 0.36 10.81
N ASN A 75 4.63 0.35 12.01
CA ASN A 75 5.41 1.46 12.59
C ASN A 75 6.38 0.90 13.65
N GLN A 76 7.23 -0.02 13.20
CA GLN A 76 8.15 -0.75 14.06
C GLN A 76 9.57 -0.65 13.50
N ARG A 77 10.55 -0.52 14.39
CA ARG A 77 11.99 -0.53 14.04
C ARG A 77 12.40 0.50 12.98
N GLY A 78 11.67 1.60 12.87
CA GLY A 78 11.89 2.65 11.88
C GLY A 78 11.25 2.40 10.52
N ILE A 79 10.64 1.24 10.30
CA ILE A 79 9.85 0.97 9.10
C ILE A 79 8.42 1.41 9.32
N ILE A 80 7.93 2.25 8.42
CA ILE A 80 6.53 2.65 8.35
C ILE A 80 5.89 2.04 7.10
N SER A 81 4.64 1.61 7.22
CA SER A 81 3.86 1.17 6.07
C SER A 81 2.42 1.67 6.24
N PHE A 82 1.89 2.30 5.20
CA PHE A 82 0.53 2.85 5.16
C PHE A 82 -0.23 2.31 3.96
N THR A 83 -1.55 2.22 4.11
CA THR A 83 -2.47 2.19 2.98
C THR A 83 -3.31 3.47 2.97
N PHE A 84 -3.70 3.91 1.78
CA PHE A 84 -4.55 5.07 1.53
C PHE A 84 -5.73 4.64 0.68
N SER A 85 -6.94 4.85 1.16
CA SER A 85 -8.16 4.59 0.40
C SER A 85 -8.80 5.90 -0.06
N LEU A 86 -9.42 5.86 -1.23
CA LEU A 86 -10.21 6.98 -1.73
C LEU A 86 -11.49 6.46 -2.37
N PHE A 87 -12.61 6.80 -1.75
CA PHE A 87 -13.95 6.53 -2.21
C PHE A 87 -14.52 7.78 -2.89
N ALA A 88 -15.13 7.59 -4.06
CA ALA A 88 -15.86 8.64 -4.76
C ALA A 88 -17.25 8.16 -5.18
N ASN A 89 -18.26 8.95 -4.85
CA ASN A 89 -19.65 8.74 -5.22
C ASN A 89 -20.18 9.99 -5.93
N MET A 90 -20.29 9.89 -7.25
CA MET A 90 -20.75 10.99 -8.10
C MET A 90 -22.24 10.81 -8.45
N PRO A 91 -23.10 11.79 -8.12
CA PRO A 91 -24.50 11.75 -8.53
C PRO A 91 -24.66 11.54 -10.03
N GLY A 92 -25.55 10.62 -10.41
CA GLY A 92 -25.84 10.29 -11.81
C GLY A 92 -25.03 9.12 -12.39
N LEU A 93 -23.99 8.64 -11.68
CA LEU A 93 -23.33 7.38 -12.01
C LEU A 93 -24.00 6.19 -11.32
N ALA A 94 -23.88 5.01 -11.91
CA ALA A 94 -24.61 3.81 -11.47
C ALA A 94 -24.05 3.16 -10.20
N HIS A 95 -22.77 3.35 -9.92
CA HIS A 95 -22.09 2.83 -8.73
C HIS A 95 -20.98 3.80 -8.30
N PRO A 96 -20.59 3.80 -7.01
CA PRO A 96 -19.38 4.51 -6.57
C PRO A 96 -18.12 3.78 -7.05
N VAL A 97 -16.98 4.44 -6.88
CA VAL A 97 -15.65 3.85 -7.08
C VAL A 97 -14.85 3.95 -5.78
N GLU A 98 -13.97 3.00 -5.57
CA GLU A 98 -13.08 2.94 -4.41
C GLU A 98 -11.71 2.50 -4.90
N LEU A 99 -10.69 3.28 -4.54
CA LEU A 99 -9.29 3.03 -4.89
C LEU A 99 -8.46 2.80 -3.63
N LEU A 100 -7.37 2.04 -3.77
CA LEU A 100 -6.42 1.75 -2.71
C LEU A 100 -4.99 1.88 -3.25
N ASP A 101 -4.13 2.57 -2.50
CA ASP A 101 -2.69 2.61 -2.73
C ASP A 101 -1.95 2.48 -1.38
N SER A 102 -0.63 2.33 -1.42
CA SER A 102 0.19 2.09 -0.25
C SER A 102 1.57 2.75 -0.38
N LEU A 103 2.25 2.83 0.76
CA LEU A 103 3.62 3.32 0.85
C LEU A 103 4.33 2.59 1.99
N THR A 104 5.55 2.11 1.73
CA THR A 104 6.45 1.57 2.74
C THR A 104 7.76 2.37 2.70
N ALA A 105 8.27 2.76 3.87
CA ALA A 105 9.45 3.61 3.97
C ALA A 105 10.30 3.32 5.21
N ASP A 106 11.59 3.65 5.14
CA ASP A 106 12.50 3.69 6.28
C ASP A 106 12.69 5.14 6.76
N ALA A 107 12.25 5.40 8.00
CA ALA A 107 12.40 6.70 8.66
C ALA A 107 13.87 7.10 8.93
N GLN A 108 14.82 6.17 8.91
CA GLN A 108 16.24 6.45 9.04
C GLN A 108 16.83 7.13 7.81
N SER A 109 16.48 6.64 6.63
CA SER A 109 17.09 7.03 5.35
C SER A 109 16.16 7.89 4.50
N GLY A 110 14.88 7.98 4.87
CA GLY A 110 13.83 8.56 4.04
C GLY A 110 13.60 7.76 2.75
N GLU A 111 14.08 6.52 2.67
CA GLU A 111 13.88 5.64 1.51
C GLU A 111 12.42 5.20 1.42
N ILE A 112 11.89 5.21 0.20
CA ILE A 112 10.56 4.70 -0.14
C ILE A 112 10.81 3.46 -0.98
N TYR A 113 10.27 2.32 -0.56
CA TYR A 113 10.57 1.03 -1.18
C TYR A 113 9.50 0.65 -2.20
N GLU A 114 9.92 0.35 -3.43
CA GLU A 114 9.14 -0.46 -4.36
C GLU A 114 9.19 -1.94 -3.92
N LEU A 115 8.34 -2.78 -4.51
CA LEU A 115 8.31 -4.20 -4.16
C LEU A 115 9.65 -4.88 -4.47
N SER A 116 10.24 -4.53 -5.61
CA SER A 116 11.50 -5.07 -6.11
C SER A 116 12.69 -4.74 -5.19
N ASP A 117 12.67 -3.59 -4.52
CA ASP A 117 13.72 -3.15 -3.59
C ASP A 117 13.83 -4.04 -2.35
N LEU A 118 12.80 -4.85 -2.04
CA LEU A 118 12.84 -5.77 -0.92
C LEU A 118 13.71 -7.01 -1.18
N PHE A 119 14.08 -7.26 -2.45
CA PHE A 119 14.65 -8.53 -2.88
C PHE A 119 16.01 -8.37 -3.54
N LYS A 120 16.86 -9.39 -3.38
CA LYS A 120 18.16 -9.48 -4.06
C LYS A 120 17.94 -9.47 -5.58
N THR A 121 18.80 -8.75 -6.29
CA THR A 121 18.80 -8.77 -7.76
C THR A 121 18.92 -10.20 -8.29
N SER A 122 18.11 -10.55 -9.28
CA SER A 122 18.08 -11.90 -9.89
C SER A 122 17.69 -13.05 -8.93
N SER A 123 17.07 -12.74 -7.78
CA SER A 123 16.57 -13.75 -6.84
C SER A 123 15.42 -14.59 -7.40
N GLY A 124 14.72 -14.09 -8.42
CA GLY A 124 13.49 -14.72 -8.94
C GLY A 124 12.31 -14.57 -7.97
N TYR A 125 12.30 -13.53 -7.12
CA TYR A 125 11.28 -13.32 -6.09
C TYR A 125 9.83 -13.35 -6.64
N GLU A 126 9.61 -12.87 -7.85
CA GLU A 126 8.29 -12.89 -8.50
C GLU A 126 7.74 -14.31 -8.62
N GLN A 127 8.58 -15.30 -8.91
CA GLN A 127 8.16 -16.69 -9.07
C GLN A 127 7.69 -17.30 -7.75
N ILE A 128 8.40 -17.02 -6.64
CA ILE A 128 8.01 -17.51 -5.32
C ILE A 128 6.76 -16.79 -4.82
N ILE A 129 6.63 -15.47 -5.01
CA ILE A 129 5.43 -14.73 -4.65
C ILE A 129 4.22 -15.25 -5.43
N ASN A 130 4.34 -15.39 -6.75
CA ASN A 130 3.24 -15.89 -7.59
C ASN A 130 2.78 -17.29 -7.16
N LYS A 131 3.73 -18.19 -6.89
CA LYS A 131 3.41 -19.53 -6.39
C LYS A 131 2.64 -19.49 -5.07
N LEU A 132 3.04 -18.62 -4.13
CA LEU A 132 2.37 -18.47 -2.83
C LEU A 132 0.97 -17.86 -2.97
N ILE A 133 0.79 -16.92 -3.91
CA ILE A 133 -0.53 -16.35 -4.24
C ILE A 133 -1.44 -17.40 -4.87
N GLU A 134 -0.96 -18.16 -5.86
CA GLU A 134 -1.71 -19.25 -6.49
C GLU A 134 -2.17 -20.30 -5.46
N GLN A 135 -1.29 -20.67 -4.51
CA GLN A 135 -1.63 -21.56 -3.42
C GLN A 135 -2.78 -20.99 -2.58
N GLN A 136 -2.70 -19.71 -2.18
CA GLN A 136 -3.76 -19.06 -1.42
C GLN A 136 -5.08 -18.92 -2.20
N ILE A 137 -5.02 -18.67 -3.51
CA ILE A 137 -6.20 -18.64 -4.40
C ILE A 137 -6.92 -19.99 -4.34
N GLN A 138 -6.18 -21.10 -4.46
CA GLN A 138 -6.73 -22.45 -4.43
C GLN A 138 -7.26 -22.82 -3.03
N GLU A 139 -6.49 -22.57 -1.98
CA GLU A 139 -6.85 -22.93 -0.60
C GLU A 139 -8.08 -22.19 -0.07
N ARG A 140 -8.31 -20.96 -0.57
CA ARG A 140 -9.42 -20.10 -0.14
C ARG A 140 -10.57 -20.06 -1.13
N ASP A 141 -10.52 -20.87 -2.19
CA ASP A 141 -11.49 -20.89 -3.29
C ASP A 141 -11.81 -19.49 -3.84
N ILE A 142 -10.78 -18.68 -4.09
CA ILE A 142 -10.96 -17.28 -4.51
C ILE A 142 -11.53 -17.24 -5.94
N PRO A 143 -12.68 -16.58 -6.17
CA PRO A 143 -13.29 -16.52 -7.50
C PRO A 143 -12.50 -15.57 -8.39
N LEU A 144 -11.84 -16.11 -9.41
CA LEU A 144 -11.14 -15.29 -10.40
C LEU A 144 -12.06 -14.88 -11.57
N LEU A 145 -11.79 -13.72 -12.16
CA LEU A 145 -12.43 -13.28 -13.41
C LEU A 145 -11.92 -14.09 -14.61
N ASP A 146 -10.62 -14.38 -14.62
CA ASP A 146 -9.88 -15.14 -15.63
C ASP A 146 -8.75 -15.95 -14.95
N ASN A 147 -7.80 -16.48 -15.70
CA ASN A 147 -6.60 -17.08 -15.11
C ASN A 147 -5.76 -16.04 -14.35
N TYR A 148 -5.14 -16.45 -13.25
CA TYR A 148 -4.24 -15.58 -12.48
C TYR A 148 -3.07 -15.11 -13.36
N PRO A 149 -2.90 -13.78 -13.57
CA PRO A 149 -1.89 -13.26 -14.51
C PRO A 149 -0.48 -13.19 -13.93
N GLY A 150 -0.32 -13.41 -12.62
CA GLY A 150 0.89 -13.08 -11.89
C GLY A 150 0.90 -11.64 -11.36
N ILE A 151 1.85 -11.34 -10.48
CA ILE A 151 2.09 -9.96 -10.00
C ILE A 151 2.67 -9.08 -11.12
N SER A 152 2.34 -7.79 -11.09
CA SER A 152 2.96 -6.79 -11.97
C SER A 152 4.35 -6.35 -11.47
N PRO A 153 5.21 -5.75 -12.32
CA PRO A 153 6.49 -5.19 -11.89
C PRO A 153 6.37 -4.10 -10.82
N ASP A 154 5.25 -3.37 -10.82
CA ASP A 154 4.90 -2.29 -9.90
C ASP A 154 3.81 -2.72 -8.89
N GLN A 155 3.71 -4.04 -8.62
CA GLN A 155 2.64 -4.62 -7.80
C GLN A 155 2.50 -3.90 -6.45
N LYS A 156 1.26 -3.53 -6.14
CA LYS A 156 0.94 -2.88 -4.88
C LYS A 156 1.09 -3.85 -3.71
N TYR A 157 1.72 -3.35 -2.65
CA TYR A 157 1.97 -4.11 -1.44
C TYR A 157 2.01 -3.21 -0.22
N TYR A 158 1.83 -3.79 0.96
CA TYR A 158 2.22 -3.16 2.21
C TYR A 158 2.89 -4.18 3.12
N ILE A 159 3.50 -3.72 4.20
CA ILE A 159 4.06 -4.60 5.23
C ILE A 159 3.25 -4.43 6.51
N ALA A 160 2.83 -5.55 7.09
CA ALA A 160 2.20 -5.61 8.39
C ALA A 160 3.02 -6.54 9.29
N ASP A 161 3.68 -5.97 10.29
CA ASP A 161 4.62 -6.69 11.16
C ASP A 161 5.65 -7.48 10.32
N LYS A 162 5.73 -8.80 10.45
CA LYS A 162 6.66 -9.67 9.69
C LYS A 162 6.03 -10.27 8.43
N THR A 163 5.08 -9.57 7.81
CA THR A 163 4.30 -10.10 6.68
C THR A 163 4.31 -9.12 5.52
N LEU A 164 4.72 -9.59 4.34
CA LEU A 164 4.48 -8.91 3.07
C LEU A 164 3.04 -9.17 2.65
N VAL A 165 2.23 -8.13 2.43
CA VAL A 165 0.88 -8.30 1.89
C VAL A 165 0.84 -7.76 0.47
N ILE A 166 0.71 -8.66 -0.49
CA ILE A 166 0.42 -8.31 -1.89
C ILE A 166 -1.09 -8.12 -2.04
N TYR A 167 -1.51 -7.10 -2.78
CA TYR A 167 -2.92 -6.90 -3.05
C TYR A 167 -3.18 -6.39 -4.47
N PHE A 168 -4.38 -6.68 -4.95
CA PHE A 168 -4.86 -6.34 -6.30
C PHE A 168 -6.03 -5.37 -6.21
N ASP A 169 -6.20 -4.54 -7.23
CA ASP A 169 -7.30 -3.59 -7.33
C ASP A 169 -8.65 -4.30 -7.55
N LYS A 170 -9.75 -3.63 -7.21
CA LYS A 170 -11.10 -4.14 -7.47
C LYS A 170 -11.25 -4.41 -8.98
N TYR A 171 -11.82 -5.56 -9.31
CA TYR A 171 -11.99 -6.02 -10.70
C TYR A 171 -10.70 -6.36 -11.45
N GLU A 172 -9.54 -6.36 -10.81
CA GLU A 172 -8.28 -6.73 -11.49
C GLU A 172 -8.21 -8.23 -11.74
N ILE A 173 -8.39 -9.05 -10.69
CA ILE A 173 -8.35 -10.51 -10.79
C ILE A 173 -9.61 -11.21 -10.27
N THR A 174 -10.47 -10.53 -9.50
CA THR A 174 -11.70 -11.08 -8.91
C THR A 174 -12.91 -10.18 -9.17
N PRO A 175 -14.15 -10.70 -9.13
CA PRO A 175 -15.36 -9.88 -9.15
C PRO A 175 -15.38 -8.83 -8.03
N GLY A 176 -16.01 -7.68 -8.28
CA GLY A 176 -15.97 -6.54 -7.35
C GLY A 176 -16.51 -6.77 -5.93
N TYR A 177 -17.38 -7.78 -5.72
CA TYR A 177 -17.87 -8.13 -4.38
C TYR A 177 -16.78 -8.75 -3.49
N ALA A 178 -15.69 -9.25 -4.08
CA ALA A 178 -14.54 -9.77 -3.34
C ALA A 178 -13.63 -8.66 -2.79
N GLY A 179 -13.94 -7.38 -3.08
CA GLY A 179 -13.17 -6.23 -2.61
C GLY A 179 -11.79 -6.15 -3.27
N PHE A 180 -10.77 -5.81 -2.48
CA PHE A 180 -9.36 -5.85 -2.86
C PHE A 180 -8.77 -7.20 -2.42
N PRO A 181 -8.47 -8.14 -3.33
CA PRO A 181 -7.86 -9.41 -2.97
C PRO A 181 -6.49 -9.17 -2.31
N MET A 182 -6.31 -9.68 -1.10
CA MET A 182 -5.07 -9.55 -0.33
C MET A 182 -4.46 -10.92 -0.02
N PHE A 183 -3.15 -11.01 -0.17
CA PHE A 183 -2.35 -12.22 -0.05
C PHE A 183 -1.20 -11.98 0.92
N PRO A 184 -1.40 -12.28 2.22
CA PRO A 184 -0.32 -12.21 3.21
C PRO A 184 0.72 -13.31 2.97
N ILE A 185 1.99 -12.92 2.98
CA ILE A 185 3.16 -13.79 2.84
C ILE A 185 4.09 -13.53 4.02
N PRO A 186 4.16 -14.45 5.00
CA PRO A 186 5.09 -14.36 6.11
C PRO A 186 6.54 -14.25 5.63
N ALA A 187 7.32 -13.37 6.26
CA ALA A 187 8.70 -13.08 5.85
C ALA A 187 9.62 -14.32 5.88
N TYR A 188 9.37 -15.30 6.75
CA TYR A 188 10.15 -16.54 6.80
C TYR A 188 10.09 -17.35 5.48
N GLN A 189 9.03 -17.18 4.68
CA GLN A 189 8.93 -17.82 3.37
C GLN A 189 9.79 -17.13 2.30
N LEU A 190 10.31 -15.93 2.61
CA LEU A 190 11.04 -15.06 1.68
C LEU A 190 12.49 -14.81 2.11
N GLU A 191 12.93 -15.32 3.27
CA GLU A 191 14.24 -15.04 3.89
C GLU A 191 15.44 -15.20 2.94
N ASP A 192 15.44 -16.23 2.10
CA ASP A 192 16.55 -16.47 1.16
C ASP A 192 16.63 -15.43 0.03
N PHE A 193 15.51 -14.76 -0.27
CA PHE A 193 15.34 -13.87 -1.42
C PHE A 193 15.49 -12.39 -1.07
N VAL A 194 15.25 -12.01 0.19
CA VAL A 194 15.27 -10.61 0.64
C VAL A 194 16.69 -10.06 0.83
N THR A 195 16.90 -8.75 0.66
CA THR A 195 18.19 -8.11 0.99
C THR A 195 18.32 -7.86 2.50
N ASP A 196 19.55 -7.82 3.02
CA ASP A 196 19.85 -7.67 4.46
C ASP A 196 19.47 -6.28 5.03
N ASP A 197 19.11 -5.34 4.17
CA ASP A 197 18.62 -4.00 4.51
C ASP A 197 17.15 -3.79 4.18
N SER A 198 16.48 -4.75 3.52
CA SER A 198 15.06 -4.66 3.19
C SER A 198 14.20 -4.54 4.46
N PRO A 199 13.10 -3.77 4.41
CA PRO A 199 12.08 -3.72 5.45
C PRO A 199 11.69 -5.10 6.04
N LEU A 200 11.52 -6.12 5.20
CA LEU A 200 11.17 -7.48 5.63
C LEU A 200 12.27 -8.12 6.46
N TYR A 201 13.55 -7.95 6.07
CA TYR A 201 14.68 -8.42 6.87
C TYR A 201 14.76 -7.67 8.20
N ILE A 202 14.64 -6.34 8.20
CA ILE A 202 14.69 -5.51 9.41
C ILE A 202 13.66 -5.96 10.46
N LEU A 203 12.45 -6.27 10.02
CA LEU A 203 11.33 -6.65 10.88
C LEU A 203 11.44 -8.11 11.35
N SER A 204 12.11 -8.98 10.59
CA SER A 204 12.26 -10.39 10.92
C SER A 204 13.30 -10.65 12.02
N MET A 205 14.28 -9.76 12.16
CA MET A 205 15.37 -9.83 13.15
C MET A 205 14.95 -9.52 14.61
#